data_AF-A0A975DEI2-F1
#
_entry.id   AF-A0A975DEI2-F1
#
_cell.length_a   1.000
_cell.length_b   1.000
_cell.length_c   1.000
_cell.angle_alpha   90.00
_cell.angle_beta   90.00
_cell.angle_gamma   90.00
#
_symmetry.space_group_name_H-M   'P 1'
#
loop_
_entity.id
_entity.type
_entity.pdbx_description
1 polymer ?
#
loop_
_entity_poly.entity_id
_entity_poly.type
_entity_poly.pdbx_seq_one_letter_code
_entity_poly.pdbx_strand_id
1 'polypeptide(L)' 'MPAHLFVYGTLLKKLNLPCYRYIQKVADFVGEAKTHGVLWDLGNYPGLQVDATAGAVMGEAL' A
#
# COMPACT_ATOMS: atom_id res chain seq x y z
N MET A 1 15.62 13.19 6.35
CA MET A 1 14.98 11.89 6.63
C MET A 1 14.46 11.36 5.29
N PRO A 2 14.66 10.07 4.95
CA PRO A 2 14.08 9.50 3.73
C PRO A 2 12.55 9.54 3.81
N ALA A 3 11.90 9.73 2.65
CA ALA A 3 10.45 9.70 2.55
C ALA A 3 9.98 8.25 2.51
N HIS A 4 8.92 7.94 3.26
CA HIS A 4 8.31 6.61 3.26
C HIS A 4 7.04 6.61 2.41
N LEU A 5 6.78 5.50 1.74
CA LEU A 5 5.59 5.31 0.92
C LEU A 5 4.70 4.22 1.54
N PHE A 6 3.46 4.59 1.89
CA PHE A 6 2.45 3.63 2.30
C PHE A 6 1.78 3.00 1.07
N VAL A 7 1.82 1.67 0.97
CA VAL A 7 1.17 0.90 -0.10
C VAL A 7 0.18 -0.12 0.49
N TYR A 8 -0.94 -0.36 -0.20
CA TYR A 8 -2.09 -1.09 0.34
C TYR A 8 -2.76 -2.05 -0.66
N GLY A 9 -2.14 -2.25 -1.84
CA GLY A 9 -2.75 -2.98 -2.95
C GLY A 9 -1.74 -3.74 -3.79
N THR A 10 -1.73 -3.51 -5.10
CA THR A 10 -0.92 -4.27 -6.07
C THR A 10 0.59 -4.21 -5.81
N LEU A 11 1.06 -3.17 -5.11
CA LEU A 11 2.46 -3.00 -4.70
C LEU A 11 2.85 -3.81 -3.46
N LEU A 12 1.95 -4.56 -2.83
CA LEU A 12 2.27 -5.36 -1.65
C LEU A 12 3.20 -6.53 -2.01
N LYS A 13 4.21 -6.76 -1.18
CA LYS A 13 5.17 -7.85 -1.32
C LYS A 13 4.51 -9.21 -1.47
N LYS A 14 3.48 -9.47 -0.67
CA LYS A 14 2.77 -10.76 -0.65
C LYS A 14 2.10 -11.12 -1.98
N LEU A 15 1.77 -10.14 -2.82
CA LEU A 15 1.11 -10.37 -4.10
C LEU A 15 2.11 -10.70 -5.22
N ASN A 16 3.40 -10.36 -5.05
CA ASN A 16 4.49 -10.65 -6.00
C ASN A 16 4.17 -10.27 -7.47
N LEU A 17 3.39 -9.21 -7.66
CA LEU A 17 3.01 -8.72 -8.98
C LEU A 17 4.19 -7.97 -9.66
N PRO A 18 4.18 -7.79 -10.99
CA PRO A 18 5.21 -7.05 -11.70
C PRO A 18 5.46 -5.64 -11.14
N CYS A 19 4.41 -4.98 -10.64
CA CYS A 19 4.50 -3.66 -10.02
C CYS A 19 5.27 -3.66 -8.68
N TYR A 20 5.16 -4.71 -7.86
CA TYR A 20 6.01 -4.88 -6.67
C TYR A 20 7.49 -4.97 -7.07
N ARG A 21 7.84 -5.79 -8.06
CA ARG A 21 9.23 -5.92 -8.54
C ARG A 21 9.79 -4.63 -9.10
N TYR A 22 8.93 -3.78 -9.66
CA TYR A 22 9.33 -2.47 -10.16
C TYR A 22 9.65 -1.51 -9.01
N ILE A 23 8.78 -1.38 -8.01
CA ILE A 23 8.97 -0.43 -6.92
C ILE A 23 10.15 -0.81 -6.01
N GLN A 24 10.44 -2.10 -5.84
CA GLN A 24 11.59 -2.58 -5.09
C GLN A 24 12.96 -2.13 -5.64
N LYS A 25 13.03 -1.62 -6.87
CA LYS A 25 14.28 -1.07 -7.42
C LYS A 25 14.64 0.30 -6.84
N VAL A 26 13.67 0.97 -6.21
CA VAL A 26 13.79 2.37 -5.76
C VAL A 26 13.28 2.60 -4.33
N ALA A 27 12.70 1.60 -3.68
CA ALA A 27 12.19 1.68 -2.31
C ALA A 27 12.44 0.36 -1.55
N ASP A 28 12.76 0.48 -0.26
CA ASP A 28 13.12 -0.65 0.60
C ASP A 28 11.95 -0.97 1.52
N PHE A 29 11.60 -2.25 1.64
CA PHE A 29 10.55 -2.63 2.60
C PHE A 29 10.97 -2.30 4.04
N VAL A 30 10.19 -1.46 4.72
CA VAL A 30 10.40 -1.04 6.11
C VAL A 30 9.60 -1.91 7.07
N GLY A 31 8.34 -2.22 6.76
CA GLY A 31 7.48 -3.00 7.64
C GLY A 31 6.00 -2.98 7.29
N GLU A 32 5.20 -3.70 8.08
CA GLU A 32 3.73 -3.62 8.01
C GLU A 32 3.24 -2.26 8.51
N ALA A 33 2.20 -1.72 7.88
CA ALA A 33 1.63 -0.43 8.21
C ALA A 33 0.10 -0.46 8.12
N LYS A 34 -0.56 0.55 8.69
CA LYS A 34 -2.01 0.73 8.59
C LYS A 34 -2.39 2.21 8.56
N THR A 35 -3.50 2.51 7.92
CA THR A 35 -4.12 3.85 7.91
C THR A 35 -5.64 3.75 8.07
N HIS A 36 -6.31 4.81 8.47
CA HIS A 36 -7.77 4.84 8.52
C HIS A 36 -8.33 5.24 7.15
N GLY A 37 -9.27 4.44 6.63
CA GLY A 37 -9.86 4.68 5.32
C GLY A 37 -10.76 3.57 4.82
N VAL A 38 -11.23 3.75 3.58
CA VAL A 38 -12.08 2.79 2.86
C VAL A 38 -11.34 2.32 1.61
N LEU A 39 -11.36 1.01 1.38
CA LEU A 39 -10.90 0.43 0.12
C LEU A 39 -12.06 0.25 -0.84
N TRP A 40 -11.90 0.79 -2.04
CA TRP A 40 -12.81 0.66 -3.15
C TRP A 40 -12.28 -0.33 -4.17
N ASP A 41 -13.15 -1.19 -4.70
CA ASP A 41 -12.82 -2.04 -5.84
C ASP A 41 -12.93 -1.23 -7.14
N LEU A 42 -11.79 -0.98 -7.79
CA LEU A 42 -11.71 -0.31 -9.10
C LEU A 42 -11.41 -1.32 -10.23
N GLY A 43 -11.58 -2.62 -9.97
CA GLY A 43 -11.25 -3.72 -10.87
C GLY A 43 -9.80 -4.16 -10.74
N ASN A 44 -8.91 -3.59 -11.56
CA ASN A 44 -7.52 -4.09 -11.65
C ASN A 44 -6.63 -3.75 -10.44
N TYR A 45 -7.06 -2.78 -9.63
CA TYR A 45 -6.37 -2.38 -8.40
C TYR A 45 -7.38 -1.75 -7.43
N PRO A 46 -7.12 -1.79 -6.12
CA PRO A 46 -7.97 -1.12 -5.15
C PRO A 46 -7.66 0.38 -5.10
N GLY A 47 -8.68 1.21 -4.87
CA GLY A 47 -8.55 2.62 -4.53
C GLY A 47 -8.64 2.84 -3.02
N LEU A 48 -7.76 3.65 -2.44
CA LEU A 48 -7.86 4.08 -1.04
C LEU A 48 -8.46 5.48 -0.95
N GLN A 49 -9.52 5.61 -0.16
CA GLN A 49 -9.99 6.90 0.34
C GLN A 49 -9.60 7.01 1.82
N VAL A 50 -8.78 8.00 2.16
CA VAL A 50 -8.41 8.29 3.55
C VAL A 50 -9.62 8.91 4.27
N ASP A 51 -9.99 8.30 5.39
CA ASP A 51 -11.11 8.73 6.21
C ASP A 51 -10.82 8.35 7.67
N ALA A 52 -10.70 9.34 8.54
CA ALA A 52 -10.35 9.16 9.95
C ALA A 52 -11.44 8.44 10.77
N THR A 53 -12.67 8.38 10.26
CA THR A 53 -13.82 7.74 10.92
C THR A 53 -14.06 6.31 10.41
N ALA A 54 -13.39 5.92 9.33
CA ALA A 54 -13.49 4.59 8.75
C ALA A 54 -12.62 3.56 9.48
N GLY A 55 -12.73 2.31 9.04
CA GLY A 55 -11.90 1.21 9.55
C GLY A 55 -10.42 1.35 9.19
N ALA A 56 -9.64 0.38 9.66
CA ALA A 56 -8.21 0.31 9.34
C ALA A 56 -7.98 -0.42 8.01
N VAL A 57 -7.22 0.21 7.12
CA VAL A 57 -6.68 -0.37 5.90
C VAL A 57 -5.26 -0.83 6.18
N MET A 58 -5.02 -2.12 5.97
CA MET A 58 -3.70 -2.74 6.14
C MET A 58 -2.84 -2.54 4.90
N GLY A 59 -1.55 -2.32 5.11
CA GLY A 59 -0.59 -2.10 4.05
C GLY A 59 0.85 -2.34 4.49
N GLU A 60 1.78 -1.84 3.70
CA GLU A 60 3.22 -1.92 3.91
C GLU A 60 3.82 -0.50 3.79
N ALA A 61 4.85 -0.24 4.57
CA ALA A 61 5.71 0.92 4.39
C ALA A 61 6.94 0.50 3.58
N LEU A 62 7.16 1.19 2.46
CA LEU A 62 8.36 1.13 1.63
C LEU A 62 9.20 2.41 1.83
#